data_AF-A0A4R8SM62-F1
#
_entry.id   AF-A0A4R8SM62-F1
#
_cell.length_a   1.000
_cell.length_b   1.000
_cell.length_c   1.000
_cell.angle_alpha   90.00
_cell.angle_beta   90.00
_cell.angle_gamma   90.00
#
_symmetry.space_group_name_H-M   'P 1'
#
loop_
_entity.id
_entity.type
_entity.pdbx_description
1 polymer ?
#
loop_
_entity_poly.entity_id
_entity_poly.type
_entity_poly.pdbx_seq_one_letter_code
_entity_poly.pdbx_strand_id
1 'polypeptide(L)'
;MASAAAKNVGSKKCLLWDWTNTRDHPEAIDQLFSTSEKGDSSATQLPFKSVHNWNAWCPPELKDRLPFRPMIRTQAQLGTEEWTRIRDSAADVVHYLNEPERQRLSPTEAATWWAEQVVPELRLQLGKQLVGPACANDKAGGDWLAEFMDIVSRQRETVPDLLGVHYYGESVEHAKRYLTSLYEKYGLPLNVSEIASISRDGEQVAKFTEEMSQWMDGQEWIDEYGWFGCMAKCADDFF
;
A
#
# COMPACT_ATOMS: atom_id res chain seq x y z
N MET A 1 -22.68 3.63 17.57
CA MET A 1 -22.41 4.77 16.67
C MET A 1 -20.98 4.62 16.21
N ALA A 2 -20.75 4.38 14.92
CA ALA A 2 -19.39 4.25 14.38
C ALA A 2 -18.71 5.62 14.43
N SER A 3 -17.57 5.68 15.10
CA SER A 3 -16.72 6.88 15.13
C SER A 3 -16.18 7.10 13.72
N ALA A 4 -16.55 8.21 13.08
CA ALA A 4 -15.91 8.62 11.84
C ALA A 4 -14.45 8.96 12.14
N ALA A 5 -13.53 8.12 11.66
CA ALA A 5 -12.09 8.39 11.74
C ALA A 5 -11.82 9.80 11.19
N ALA A 6 -11.07 10.60 11.94
CA ALA A 6 -10.73 11.96 11.56
C ALA A 6 -9.98 11.93 10.22
N LYS A 7 -10.57 12.52 9.16
CA LYS A 7 -9.90 12.68 7.87
C LYS A 7 -8.75 13.66 8.04
N ASN A 8 -7.53 13.13 8.11
CA ASN A 8 -6.29 13.91 8.16
C ASN A 8 -6.00 14.48 6.76
N VAL A 9 -6.24 15.77 6.54
CA VAL A 9 -6.17 16.44 5.23
C VAL A 9 -4.73 16.81 4.83
N GLY A 10 -3.68 16.11 5.27
CA GLY A 10 -2.31 16.56 4.94
C GLY A 10 -1.15 15.58 4.96
N SER A 11 -1.36 14.30 5.27
CA SER A 11 -0.29 13.29 5.12
C SER A 11 -0.58 12.38 3.93
N LYS A 12 0.47 11.93 3.24
CA LYS A 12 0.46 10.84 2.25
C LYS A 12 1.15 9.58 2.77
N LYS A 13 1.59 9.56 4.04
CA LYS A 13 2.35 8.44 4.60
C LYS A 13 1.40 7.32 5.04
N CYS A 14 1.62 6.11 4.55
CA CYS A 14 0.97 4.89 5.03
C CYS A 14 1.90 4.20 6.03
N LEU A 15 1.37 3.83 7.20
CA LEU A 15 2.09 3.00 8.16
C LEU A 15 2.02 1.54 7.71
N LEU A 16 3.17 0.98 7.34
CA LEU A 16 3.29 -0.45 7.09
C LEU A 16 3.51 -1.18 8.41
N TRP A 17 2.47 -1.86 8.90
CA TRP A 17 2.44 -2.51 10.20
C TRP A 17 2.47 -4.02 10.04
N ASP A 18 3.65 -4.62 10.08
CA ASP A 18 3.77 -6.06 9.92
C ASP A 18 3.02 -6.84 11.00
N TRP A 19 2.48 -8.01 10.64
CA TRP A 19 1.71 -8.85 11.55
C TRP A 19 2.53 -9.32 12.76
N THR A 20 3.86 -9.38 12.66
CA THR A 20 4.74 -9.68 13.79
C THR A 20 4.68 -8.59 14.86
N ASN A 21 4.40 -7.33 14.51
CA ASN A 21 4.16 -6.29 15.49
C ASN A 21 2.86 -6.55 16.27
N THR A 22 1.78 -6.96 15.59
CA THR A 22 0.55 -7.38 16.29
C THR A 22 0.79 -8.56 17.22
N ARG A 23 1.62 -9.52 16.81
CA ARG A 23 1.93 -10.72 17.60
C ARG A 23 2.79 -10.40 18.82
N ASP A 24 3.84 -9.60 18.63
CA ASP A 24 4.94 -9.49 19.60
C ASP A 24 5.01 -8.14 20.31
N HIS A 25 4.55 -7.06 19.66
CA HIS A 25 4.67 -5.67 20.12
C HIS A 25 3.41 -4.83 19.84
N PRO A 26 2.19 -5.30 20.16
CA PRO A 26 0.96 -4.59 19.81
C PRO A 26 0.86 -3.21 20.49
N GLU A 27 1.54 -3.00 21.62
CA GLU A 27 1.62 -1.72 22.32
C GLU A 27 2.48 -0.68 21.60
N ALA A 28 3.40 -1.09 20.72
CA ALA A 28 4.33 -0.18 20.06
C ALA A 28 3.60 0.84 19.16
N ILE A 29 2.44 0.48 18.61
CA ILE A 29 1.62 1.39 17.80
C ILE A 29 1.18 2.61 18.60
N ASP A 30 0.96 2.49 19.93
CA ASP A 30 0.51 3.61 20.77
C ASP A 30 1.56 4.73 20.84
N GLN A 31 2.84 4.40 20.67
CA GLN A 31 3.95 5.37 20.63
C GLN A 31 3.92 6.26 19.39
N LEU A 32 3.24 5.84 18.32
CA LEU A 32 3.10 6.61 17.08
C LEU A 32 1.98 7.65 17.16
N PHE A 33 1.13 7.56 18.19
CA PHE A 33 -0.06 8.41 18.38
C PHE A 33 -0.03 9.20 19.69
N SER A 34 1.00 9.05 20.52
CA SER A 34 1.14 9.82 21.75
C SER A 34 1.47 11.29 21.42
N THR A 35 0.60 12.19 21.85
CA THR A 35 0.79 13.64 21.75
C THR A 35 2.08 14.05 22.46
N SER A 36 2.87 14.95 21.87
CA SER A 36 3.95 15.62 22.59
C SER A 36 3.43 16.15 23.93
N GLU A 37 4.12 15.85 25.04
CA GLU A 37 3.77 16.28 26.41
C GLU A 37 3.76 17.81 26.63
N LYS A 38 3.93 18.62 25.57
CA LYS A 38 3.84 20.07 25.61
C LYS A 38 2.51 20.46 24.99
N GLY A 39 1.55 20.82 25.84
CA GLY A 39 0.15 21.11 25.51
C GLY A 39 -0.06 22.30 24.59
N ASP A 40 0.30 22.14 23.31
CA ASP A 40 -0.18 23.01 22.24
C ASP A 40 -1.36 22.34 21.54
N SER A 41 -2.54 22.91 21.75
CA SER A 41 -3.83 22.41 21.26
C SER A 41 -4.07 22.73 19.77
N SER A 42 -3.04 23.12 19.01
CA SER A 42 -3.15 23.22 17.56
C SER A 42 -3.11 21.81 16.96
N ALA A 43 -4.29 21.29 16.60
CA ALA A 43 -4.56 20.05 15.85
C ALA A 43 -3.32 19.17 15.60
N THR A 44 -3.10 18.17 16.46
CA THR A 44 -2.05 17.16 16.29
C THR A 44 -2.25 16.48 14.93
N GLN A 45 -1.53 16.94 13.91
CA GLN A 45 -1.58 16.33 12.60
C GLN A 45 -0.96 14.93 12.75
N LEU A 46 -1.78 13.89 12.56
CA LEU A 46 -1.26 12.53 12.60
C LEU A 46 -0.19 12.40 11.50
N PRO A 47 0.96 11.76 11.77
CA PRO A 47 2.01 11.66 10.76
C PRO A 47 1.59 10.78 9.57
N PHE A 48 0.56 9.95 9.74
CA PHE A 48 0.08 8.99 8.74
C PHE A 48 -1.34 9.29 8.26
N LYS A 49 -1.61 8.89 7.02
CA LYS A 49 -2.92 8.90 6.35
C LYS A 49 -3.70 7.61 6.60
N SER A 50 -2.98 6.49 6.62
CA SER A 50 -3.54 5.13 6.61
C SER A 50 -2.59 4.13 7.24
N VAL A 51 -3.08 2.90 7.45
CA VAL A 51 -2.30 1.73 7.89
C VAL A 51 -2.55 0.56 6.96
N HIS A 52 -1.50 -0.18 6.63
CA HIS A 52 -1.54 -1.40 5.83
C HIS A 52 -0.70 -2.48 6.51
N ASN A 53 -1.15 -3.74 6.46
CA ASN A 53 -0.45 -4.88 7.10
C ASN A 53 -0.35 -6.11 6.21
N TRP A 54 -0.57 -5.99 4.89
CA TRP A 54 -0.59 -7.11 3.93
C TRP A 54 -1.67 -8.19 4.19
N ASN A 55 -2.65 -7.93 5.05
CA ASN A 55 -3.68 -8.90 5.42
C ASN A 55 -5.10 -8.35 5.21
N ALA A 56 -6.11 -9.23 5.27
CA ALA A 56 -7.51 -8.83 5.26
C ALA A 56 -7.98 -8.21 6.58
N TRP A 57 -7.37 -8.59 7.71
CA TRP A 57 -7.78 -8.14 9.03
C TRP A 57 -7.12 -6.84 9.45
N CYS A 58 -7.93 -5.96 10.05
CA CYS A 58 -7.46 -4.73 10.68
C CYS A 58 -6.77 -5.07 12.01
N PRO A 59 -5.57 -4.53 12.29
CA PRO A 59 -4.91 -4.75 13.56
C PRO A 59 -5.74 -4.16 14.72
N PRO A 60 -6.16 -4.97 15.71
CA PRO A 60 -7.04 -4.50 16.79
C PRO A 60 -6.40 -3.38 17.61
N GLU A 61 -5.08 -3.40 17.76
CA GLU A 61 -4.31 -2.36 18.42
C GLU A 61 -4.38 -1.01 17.69
N LEU A 62 -4.79 -0.93 16.42
CA LEU A 62 -5.00 0.34 15.72
C LEU A 62 -6.12 1.19 16.35
N LYS A 63 -7.11 0.55 16.99
CA LYS A 63 -8.22 1.20 17.71
C LYS A 63 -8.92 2.26 16.85
N ASP A 64 -9.10 1.98 15.56
CA ASP A 64 -9.73 2.87 14.55
C ASP A 64 -9.12 4.29 14.46
N ARG A 65 -7.87 4.48 14.91
CA ARG A 65 -7.20 5.80 14.90
C ARG A 65 -6.86 6.30 13.50
N LEU A 66 -6.71 5.38 12.55
CA LEU A 66 -6.47 5.67 11.14
C LEU A 66 -7.26 4.70 10.25
N PRO A 67 -7.60 5.11 9.01
CA PRO A 67 -8.11 4.20 7.99
C PRO A 67 -7.17 3.02 7.74
N PHE A 68 -7.72 1.80 7.74
CA PHE A 68 -7.00 0.60 7.39
C PHE A 68 -7.20 0.24 5.91
N ARG A 69 -6.14 -0.28 5.28
CA ARG A 69 -6.09 -0.73 3.87
C ARG A 69 -5.97 -2.25 3.84
N PRO A 70 -7.07 -3.01 3.78
CA PRO A 70 -6.99 -4.46 3.66
C PRO A 70 -6.38 -4.88 2.32
N MET A 71 -5.78 -6.07 2.31
CA MET A 71 -5.15 -6.65 1.12
C MET A 71 -5.71 -8.03 0.79
N ILE A 72 -6.00 -8.23 -0.49
CA ILE A 72 -6.07 -9.56 -1.12
C ILE A 72 -4.62 -9.90 -1.51
N ARG A 73 -3.81 -10.38 -0.58
CA ARG A 73 -2.37 -10.62 -0.78
C ARG A 73 -2.07 -11.68 -1.83
N THR A 74 -2.86 -12.76 -1.83
CA THR A 74 -2.74 -13.89 -2.76
C THR A 74 -4.10 -14.30 -3.29
N GLN A 75 -4.12 -14.99 -4.43
CA GLN A 75 -5.36 -15.56 -4.98
C GLN A 75 -6.11 -16.43 -3.97
N ALA A 76 -5.40 -17.20 -3.15
CA ALA A 76 -6.00 -18.19 -2.27
C ALA A 76 -7.02 -17.57 -1.30
N GLN A 77 -6.93 -16.27 -1.02
CA GLN A 77 -7.85 -15.56 -0.14
C GLN A 77 -9.24 -15.32 -0.74
N LEU A 78 -9.37 -15.24 -2.08
CA LEU A 78 -10.61 -14.89 -2.78
C LEU A 78 -11.78 -15.89 -2.55
N GLY A 79 -11.48 -17.11 -2.10
CA GLY A 79 -12.47 -18.15 -1.79
C GLY A 79 -12.62 -18.46 -0.30
N THR A 80 -12.10 -17.62 0.60
CA THR A 80 -12.05 -17.90 2.05
C THR A 80 -12.76 -16.84 2.88
N GLU A 81 -12.79 -17.01 4.22
CA GLU A 81 -13.30 -16.00 5.14
C GLU A 81 -12.55 -14.66 5.05
N GLU A 82 -11.31 -14.66 4.56
CA GLU A 82 -10.55 -13.43 4.29
C GLU A 82 -11.26 -12.58 3.22
N TRP A 83 -11.83 -13.19 2.17
CA TRP A 83 -12.61 -12.46 1.17
C TRP A 83 -13.82 -11.77 1.80
N THR A 84 -14.60 -12.51 2.58
CA THR A 84 -15.76 -11.98 3.31
C THR A 84 -15.35 -10.83 4.22
N ARG A 85 -14.22 -10.97 4.92
CA ARG A 85 -13.66 -9.92 5.79
C ARG A 85 -13.33 -8.63 5.02
N ILE A 86 -12.72 -8.74 3.83
CA ILE A 86 -12.40 -7.59 2.98
C ILE A 86 -13.68 -6.91 2.48
N ARG A 87 -14.60 -7.71 1.93
CA ARG A 87 -15.86 -7.23 1.36
C ARG A 87 -16.69 -6.49 2.42
N ASP A 88 -16.84 -7.08 3.60
CA ASP A 88 -17.71 -6.57 4.66
C ASP A 88 -17.00 -5.51 5.55
N SER A 89 -15.73 -5.22 5.30
CA SER A 89 -14.99 -4.16 6.02
C SER A 89 -15.50 -2.76 5.69
N ALA A 90 -15.31 -1.82 6.61
CA ALA A 90 -15.56 -0.40 6.41
C ALA A 90 -14.45 0.32 5.61
N ALA A 91 -13.48 -0.40 5.04
CA ALA A 91 -12.37 0.20 4.32
C ALA A 91 -12.82 0.78 2.98
N ASP A 92 -12.40 2.01 2.70
CA ASP A 92 -12.69 2.72 1.43
C ASP A 92 -11.74 2.32 0.30
N VAL A 93 -10.56 1.79 0.63
CA VAL A 93 -9.50 1.42 -0.33
C VAL A 93 -9.05 0.00 -0.04
N VAL A 94 -8.93 -0.83 -1.07
CA VAL A 94 -8.50 -2.24 -0.98
C VAL A 94 -7.34 -2.50 -1.95
N HIS A 95 -6.32 -3.21 -1.47
CA HIS A 95 -5.20 -3.64 -2.30
C HIS A 95 -5.41 -5.02 -2.89
N TYR A 96 -5.01 -5.20 -4.15
CA TYR A 96 -5.09 -6.47 -4.85
C TYR A 96 -3.70 -6.97 -5.22
N LEU A 97 -3.31 -8.14 -4.69
CA LEU A 97 -2.10 -8.92 -4.94
C LEU A 97 -0.75 -8.24 -4.64
N ASN A 98 0.08 -8.96 -3.89
CA ASN A 98 1.43 -8.53 -3.52
C ASN A 98 2.50 -9.31 -4.30
N GLU A 99 3.23 -8.65 -5.20
CA GLU A 99 4.25 -9.27 -6.04
C GLU A 99 3.77 -10.58 -6.70
N PRO A 100 2.62 -10.58 -7.41
CA PRO A 100 2.04 -11.80 -7.99
C PRO A 100 2.99 -12.53 -8.95
N GLU A 101 3.92 -11.81 -9.58
CA GLU A 101 4.98 -12.38 -10.43
C GLU A 101 5.91 -13.33 -9.66
N ARG A 102 6.06 -13.13 -8.34
CA ARG A 102 6.85 -13.98 -7.45
C ARG A 102 6.04 -15.13 -6.86
N GLN A 103 4.73 -15.10 -7.02
CA GLN A 103 3.80 -16.14 -6.54
C GLN A 103 3.42 -17.16 -7.62
N ARG A 104 4.05 -17.12 -8.79
CA ARG A 104 3.74 -17.98 -9.96
C ARG A 104 2.31 -17.81 -10.48
N LEU A 105 1.72 -16.63 -10.26
CA LEU A 105 0.41 -16.29 -10.80
C LEU A 105 0.58 -15.57 -12.14
N SER A 106 -0.13 -15.99 -13.19
CA SER A 106 -0.04 -15.29 -14.48
C SER A 106 -0.85 -13.98 -14.49
N PRO A 107 -0.45 -12.98 -15.31
CA PRO A 107 -1.22 -11.75 -15.48
C PRO A 107 -2.65 -12.00 -15.96
N THR A 108 -2.83 -12.99 -16.84
CA THR A 108 -4.15 -13.36 -17.38
C THR A 108 -5.08 -13.94 -16.31
N GLU A 109 -4.58 -14.83 -15.45
CA GLU A 109 -5.37 -15.39 -14.35
C GLU A 109 -5.76 -14.31 -13.32
N ALA A 110 -4.80 -13.43 -12.96
CA ALA A 110 -5.07 -12.30 -12.08
C ALA A 110 -6.12 -11.35 -12.68
N ALA A 111 -5.99 -11.00 -13.96
CA ALA A 111 -6.95 -10.12 -14.65
C ALA A 111 -8.36 -10.74 -14.73
N THR A 112 -8.46 -12.07 -14.83
CA THR A 112 -9.74 -12.79 -14.85
C THR A 112 -10.49 -12.60 -13.53
N TRP A 113 -9.89 -12.91 -12.37
CA TRP A 113 -10.59 -12.70 -11.09
C TRP A 113 -10.82 -11.25 -10.76
N TRP A 114 -9.90 -10.38 -11.18
CA TRP A 114 -10.09 -8.95 -11.06
C TRP A 114 -11.39 -8.49 -11.73
N ALA A 115 -11.62 -8.92 -12.98
CA ALA A 115 -12.80 -8.57 -13.75
C ALA A 115 -14.08 -9.30 -13.29
N GLU A 116 -13.98 -10.57 -12.90
CA GLU A 116 -15.13 -11.41 -12.58
C GLU A 116 -15.63 -11.28 -11.14
N GLN A 117 -14.73 -10.95 -10.19
CA GLN A 117 -15.05 -10.94 -8.76
C GLN A 117 -14.69 -9.61 -8.08
N VAL A 118 -13.43 -9.16 -8.19
CA VAL A 118 -12.93 -8.03 -7.39
C VAL A 118 -13.63 -6.72 -7.76
N VAL A 119 -13.64 -6.37 -9.05
CA VAL A 119 -14.26 -5.14 -9.54
C VAL A 119 -15.78 -5.13 -9.29
N PRO A 120 -16.54 -6.18 -9.67
CA PRO A 120 -17.99 -6.20 -9.45
C PRO A 120 -18.38 -6.07 -7.98
N GLU A 121 -17.77 -6.86 -7.09
CA GLU A 121 -18.19 -6.90 -5.68
C GLU A 121 -17.66 -5.72 -4.88
N LEU A 122 -16.40 -5.32 -5.04
CA LEU A 122 -15.82 -4.28 -4.19
C LEU A 122 -16.06 -2.87 -4.73
N ARG A 123 -15.89 -2.65 -6.04
CA ARG A 123 -16.04 -1.32 -6.62
C ARG A 123 -17.46 -1.03 -7.05
N LEU A 124 -18.05 -1.87 -7.90
CA LEU A 124 -19.36 -1.56 -8.49
C LEU A 124 -20.50 -1.67 -7.47
N GLN A 125 -20.46 -2.67 -6.59
CA GLN A 125 -21.51 -2.85 -5.56
C GLN A 125 -21.26 -2.03 -4.29
N LEU A 126 -20.01 -1.93 -3.84
CA LEU A 126 -19.68 -1.34 -2.53
C LEU A 126 -18.98 0.02 -2.62
N GLY A 127 -18.62 0.50 -3.82
CA GLY A 127 -18.02 1.81 -4.02
C GLY A 127 -16.58 1.94 -3.47
N LYS A 128 -15.89 0.83 -3.21
CA LYS A 128 -14.49 0.85 -2.75
C LYS A 128 -13.55 1.21 -3.90
N GLN A 129 -12.50 1.99 -3.59
CA GLN A 129 -11.38 2.21 -4.50
C GLN A 129 -10.44 1.01 -4.48
N LEU A 130 -9.91 0.63 -5.64
CA LEU A 130 -9.06 -0.53 -5.79
C LEU A 130 -7.65 -0.14 -6.25
N VAL A 131 -6.67 -0.55 -5.45
CA VAL A 131 -5.25 -0.55 -5.84
C VAL A 131 -5.00 -1.84 -6.60
N GLY A 132 -4.46 -1.70 -7.82
CA GLY A 132 -4.05 -2.85 -8.63
C GLY A 132 -2.88 -3.65 -8.02
N PRO A 133 -2.41 -4.70 -8.72
CA PRO A 133 -1.24 -5.48 -8.33
C PRO A 133 0.00 -4.62 -8.14
N ALA A 134 0.67 -4.81 -7.00
CA ALA A 134 1.94 -4.17 -6.70
C ALA A 134 3.08 -5.14 -6.98
N CYS A 135 3.72 -4.99 -8.13
CA CYS A 135 4.86 -5.80 -8.57
C CYS A 135 6.19 -5.19 -8.13
N ALA A 136 7.24 -6.02 -8.08
CA ALA A 136 8.60 -5.56 -7.84
C ALA A 136 9.12 -4.60 -8.92
N ASN A 137 10.07 -3.74 -8.58
CA ASN A 137 10.70 -2.78 -9.50
C ASN A 137 11.78 -3.40 -10.42
N ASP A 138 11.72 -4.71 -10.65
CA ASP A 138 12.61 -5.44 -11.56
C ASP A 138 11.93 -5.74 -12.91
N LYS A 139 12.67 -6.38 -13.83
CA LYS A 139 12.16 -6.69 -15.18
C LYS A 139 10.95 -7.64 -15.13
N ALA A 140 10.96 -8.63 -14.24
CA ALA A 140 9.88 -9.60 -14.16
C ALA A 140 8.58 -8.93 -13.68
N GLY A 141 8.68 -8.08 -12.66
CA GLY A 141 7.54 -7.28 -12.18
C GLY A 141 7.03 -6.30 -13.25
N GLY A 142 7.93 -5.61 -13.96
CA GLY A 142 7.57 -4.70 -15.04
C GLY A 142 6.87 -5.36 -16.22
N ASP A 143 7.36 -6.53 -16.65
CA ASP A 143 6.74 -7.31 -17.74
C ASP A 143 5.35 -7.83 -17.32
N TRP A 144 5.24 -8.36 -16.09
CA TRP A 144 4.00 -8.88 -15.55
C TRP A 144 2.93 -7.78 -15.46
N LEU A 145 3.29 -6.62 -14.91
CA LEU A 145 2.38 -5.48 -14.77
C LEU A 145 1.95 -4.93 -16.13
N ALA A 146 2.85 -4.90 -17.11
CA ALA A 146 2.51 -4.47 -18.46
C ALA A 146 1.44 -5.35 -19.10
N GLU A 147 1.54 -6.67 -18.97
CA GLU A 147 0.54 -7.61 -19.50
C GLU A 147 -0.79 -7.49 -18.75
N PHE A 148 -0.76 -7.43 -17.40
CA PHE A 148 -1.98 -7.26 -16.61
C PHE A 148 -2.73 -5.97 -17.00
N MET A 149 -2.00 -4.85 -17.08
CA MET A 149 -2.58 -3.56 -17.44
C MET A 149 -3.10 -3.53 -18.88
N ASP A 150 -2.43 -4.20 -19.83
CA ASP A 150 -2.94 -4.35 -21.20
C ASP A 150 -4.30 -5.08 -21.21
N ILE A 151 -4.43 -6.18 -20.46
CA ILE A 151 -5.66 -6.97 -20.40
C ILE A 151 -6.80 -6.15 -19.79
N VAL A 152 -6.60 -5.56 -18.61
CA VAL A 152 -7.66 -4.82 -17.91
C VAL A 152 -8.00 -3.49 -18.60
N SER A 153 -7.08 -2.88 -19.36
CA SER A 153 -7.39 -1.66 -20.12
C SER A 153 -8.37 -1.86 -21.28
N ARG A 154 -8.62 -3.11 -21.70
CA ARG A 154 -9.58 -3.44 -22.77
C ARG A 154 -11.04 -3.19 -22.36
N GLN A 155 -11.31 -3.14 -21.05
CA GLN A 155 -12.61 -2.78 -20.49
C GLN A 155 -12.41 -1.64 -19.51
N ARG A 156 -12.98 -0.47 -19.79
CA ARG A 156 -12.74 0.73 -18.97
C ARG A 156 -13.14 0.50 -17.51
N GLU A 157 -14.18 -0.27 -17.27
CA GLU A 157 -14.68 -0.61 -15.94
C GLU A 157 -13.76 -1.52 -15.16
N THR A 158 -12.69 -2.09 -15.75
CA THR A 158 -11.72 -2.94 -15.05
C THR A 158 -10.35 -2.27 -14.90
N VAL A 159 -10.16 -1.04 -15.35
CA VAL A 159 -8.95 -0.27 -15.02
C VAL A 159 -8.90 -0.03 -13.49
N PRO A 160 -7.76 -0.25 -12.80
CA PRO A 160 -7.61 0.09 -11.38
C PRO A 160 -7.83 1.58 -11.10
N ASP A 161 -8.32 1.91 -9.90
CA ASP A 161 -8.44 3.31 -9.49
C ASP A 161 -7.07 3.90 -9.14
N LEU A 162 -6.18 3.06 -8.60
CA LEU A 162 -4.82 3.40 -8.19
C LEU A 162 -3.85 2.33 -8.71
N LEU A 163 -2.66 2.73 -9.15
CA LEU A 163 -1.59 1.80 -9.52
C LEU A 163 -0.77 1.44 -8.28
N GLY A 164 -0.71 0.16 -7.93
CA GLY A 164 0.15 -0.35 -6.86
C GLY A 164 1.60 -0.40 -7.30
N VAL A 165 2.52 0.05 -6.45
CA VAL A 165 3.95 0.16 -6.80
C VAL A 165 4.84 -0.21 -5.63
N HIS A 166 5.81 -1.10 -5.86
CA HIS A 166 6.94 -1.33 -4.96
C HIS A 166 8.22 -0.71 -5.52
N TYR A 167 9.10 -0.24 -4.63
CA TYR A 167 10.43 0.19 -5.02
C TYR A 167 11.48 -0.08 -3.93
N TYR A 168 12.50 -0.85 -4.29
CA TYR A 168 13.69 -1.04 -3.48
C TYR A 168 14.93 -0.67 -4.30
N GLY A 169 15.78 0.22 -3.77
CA GLY A 169 16.98 0.68 -4.46
C GLY A 169 17.76 1.73 -3.67
N GLU A 170 18.94 2.11 -4.16
CA GLU A 170 19.83 3.05 -3.44
C GLU A 170 19.75 4.49 -3.99
N SER A 171 19.29 4.67 -5.22
CA SER A 171 19.30 5.97 -5.91
C SER A 171 17.95 6.67 -5.86
N VAL A 172 17.92 7.85 -5.24
CA VAL A 172 16.76 8.77 -5.24
C VAL A 172 16.34 9.12 -6.66
N GLU A 173 17.29 9.47 -7.52
CA GLU A 173 16.99 9.87 -8.90
C GLU A 173 16.45 8.71 -9.74
N HIS A 174 16.90 7.48 -9.48
CA HIS A 174 16.30 6.31 -10.11
C HIS A 174 14.86 6.08 -9.64
N ALA A 175 14.59 6.24 -8.33
CA ALA A 175 13.26 6.10 -7.76
C ALA A 175 12.28 7.11 -8.38
N LYS A 176 12.67 8.39 -8.44
CA LYS A 176 11.87 9.44 -9.09
C LYS A 176 11.54 9.11 -10.54
N ARG A 177 12.56 8.73 -11.34
CA ARG A 177 12.34 8.36 -12.75
C ARG A 177 11.43 7.14 -12.90
N TYR A 178 11.60 6.13 -12.06
CA TYR A 178 10.77 4.93 -12.08
C TYR A 178 9.30 5.27 -11.81
N LEU A 179 9.02 5.99 -10.71
CA LEU A 179 7.66 6.40 -10.36
C LEU A 179 7.02 7.31 -11.42
N THR A 180 7.75 8.33 -11.90
CA THR A 180 7.26 9.20 -12.99
C THR A 180 6.94 8.39 -14.25
N SER A 181 7.79 7.42 -14.63
CA SER A 181 7.56 6.61 -15.83
C SER A 181 6.31 5.75 -15.74
N LEU A 182 5.98 5.23 -14.55
CA LEU A 182 4.74 4.48 -14.34
C LEU A 182 3.52 5.38 -14.42
N TYR A 183 3.58 6.56 -13.80
CA TYR A 183 2.52 7.55 -13.87
C TYR A 183 2.26 8.00 -15.32
N GLU A 184 3.31 8.32 -16.07
CA GLU A 184 3.20 8.72 -17.49
C GLU A 184 2.67 7.60 -18.37
N LYS A 185 3.08 6.35 -18.12
CA LYS A 185 2.68 5.18 -18.92
C LYS A 185 1.21 4.82 -18.73
N TYR A 186 0.71 4.84 -17.49
CA TYR A 186 -0.62 4.33 -17.16
C TYR A 186 -1.65 5.43 -16.86
N GLY A 187 -1.22 6.65 -16.55
CA GLY A 187 -2.10 7.79 -16.27
C GLY A 187 -2.94 7.64 -14.99
N LEU A 188 -2.55 6.75 -14.07
CA LEU A 188 -3.23 6.48 -12.80
C LEU A 188 -2.43 7.06 -11.63
N PRO A 189 -3.08 7.62 -10.59
CA PRO A 189 -2.38 7.97 -9.36
C PRO A 189 -1.70 6.74 -8.76
N LEU A 190 -0.51 6.92 -8.19
CA LEU A 190 0.28 5.84 -7.64
C LEU A 190 0.01 5.68 -6.14
N ASN A 191 -0.24 4.44 -5.73
CA ASN A 191 -0.13 4.01 -4.36
C ASN A 191 1.20 3.26 -4.22
N VAL A 192 2.20 3.91 -3.62
CA VAL A 192 3.54 3.34 -3.43
C VAL A 192 3.50 2.47 -2.17
N SER A 193 2.90 1.28 -2.30
CA SER A 193 2.58 0.40 -1.18
C SER A 193 3.81 -0.09 -0.42
N GLU A 194 4.98 -0.15 -1.07
CA GLU A 194 6.26 -0.39 -0.40
C GLU A 194 7.40 0.42 -1.03
N ILE A 195 8.18 1.09 -0.20
CA ILE A 195 9.44 1.71 -0.61
C ILE A 195 10.49 1.64 0.50
N ALA A 196 11.74 1.34 0.16
CA ALA A 196 12.88 1.49 1.06
C ALA A 196 14.22 1.65 0.32
N SER A 197 15.19 2.26 1.02
CA SER A 197 16.59 2.18 0.61
C SER A 197 17.17 0.82 0.97
N ILE A 198 17.92 0.21 0.04
CA ILE A 198 18.64 -1.05 0.29
C ILE A 198 20.11 -0.84 0.66
N SER A 199 20.54 0.43 0.79
CA SER A 199 21.90 0.75 1.19
C SER A 199 22.20 0.18 2.57
N ARG A 200 23.44 -0.29 2.78
CA ARG A 200 23.93 -0.75 4.09
C ARG A 200 24.50 0.38 4.94
N ASP A 201 24.53 1.60 4.40
CA ASP A 201 24.95 2.81 5.10
C ASP A 201 23.72 3.57 5.61
N GLY A 202 23.61 3.68 6.94
CA GLY A 202 22.48 4.32 7.60
C GLY A 202 22.28 5.81 7.23
N GLU A 203 23.35 6.54 6.91
CA GLU A 203 23.24 7.93 6.47
C GLU A 203 22.64 8.01 5.07
N GLN A 204 23.00 7.08 4.18
CA GLN A 204 22.42 6.99 2.84
C GLN A 204 20.94 6.58 2.90
N VAL A 205 20.59 5.65 3.80
CA VAL A 205 19.20 5.26 4.04
C VAL A 205 18.37 6.44 4.53
N ALA A 206 18.89 7.20 5.51
CA ALA A 206 18.21 8.39 6.03
C ALA A 206 18.01 9.45 4.95
N LYS A 207 19.06 9.75 4.17
CA LYS A 207 19.00 10.71 3.06
C LYS A 207 18.01 10.30 1.98
N PHE A 208 18.02 9.03 1.57
CA PHE A 208 17.05 8.51 0.59
C PHE A 208 15.62 8.70 1.08
N THR A 209 15.38 8.33 2.35
CA THR A 209 14.06 8.40 2.98
C THR A 209 13.54 9.84 3.06
N GLU A 210 14.40 10.78 3.47
CA GLU A 210 14.06 12.20 3.56
C GLU A 210 13.74 12.80 2.18
N GLU A 211 14.66 12.66 1.22
CA GLU A 211 14.50 13.26 -0.11
C GLU A 211 13.29 12.70 -0.87
N MET A 212 13.05 11.38 -0.77
CA MET A 212 11.90 10.76 -1.41
C MET A 212 10.59 11.14 -0.72
N SER A 213 10.56 11.26 0.61
CA SER A 213 9.36 11.72 1.33
C SER A 213 8.98 13.14 0.90
N GLN A 214 9.95 14.06 0.88
CA GLN A 214 9.72 15.45 0.44
C GLN A 214 9.24 15.51 -1.01
N TRP A 215 9.84 14.72 -1.90
CA TRP A 215 9.46 14.70 -3.30
C TRP A 215 8.05 14.12 -3.51
N MET A 216 7.72 12.97 -2.90
CA MET A 216 6.40 12.32 -3.01
C MET A 216 5.29 13.16 -2.38
N ASP A 217 5.56 13.86 -1.27
CA ASP A 217 4.62 14.79 -0.66
C ASP A 217 4.20 15.88 -1.67
N GLY A 218 5.13 16.36 -2.50
CA GLY A 218 4.91 17.37 -3.54
C GLY A 218 4.25 16.88 -4.85
N GLN A 219 4.06 15.57 -5.05
CA GLN A 219 3.47 15.03 -6.28
C GLN A 219 1.96 14.80 -6.12
N GLU A 220 1.11 15.55 -6.84
CA GLU A 220 -0.37 15.40 -6.75
C GLU A 220 -0.87 14.00 -7.15
N TRP A 221 -0.13 13.32 -8.02
CA TRP A 221 -0.43 11.98 -8.51
C TRP A 221 0.08 10.85 -7.62
N ILE A 222 0.68 11.16 -6.47
CA ILE A 222 0.95 10.18 -5.40
C ILE A 222 -0.23 10.20 -4.43
N ASP A 223 -0.96 9.08 -4.33
CA ASP A 223 -2.06 8.89 -3.39
C ASP A 223 -1.55 8.73 -1.95
N GLU A 224 -0.70 7.73 -1.73
CA GLU A 224 0.02 7.48 -0.48
C GLU A 224 1.27 6.63 -0.72
N TYR A 225 2.18 6.61 0.26
CA TYR A 225 3.41 5.82 0.22
C TYR A 225 3.76 5.20 1.57
N GLY A 226 4.23 3.96 1.57
CA GLY A 226 4.59 3.19 2.76
C GLY A 226 6.07 2.87 2.85
N TRP A 227 6.75 3.35 3.89
CA TRP A 227 8.15 3.01 4.15
C TRP A 227 8.26 1.61 4.78
N PHE A 228 8.96 0.70 4.09
CA PHE A 228 9.17 -0.67 4.57
C PHE A 228 10.22 -0.73 5.67
N GLY A 229 10.04 -1.62 6.65
CA GLY A 229 11.02 -1.90 7.71
C GLY A 229 10.53 -1.70 9.15
N CYS A 230 9.26 -1.34 9.37
CA CYS A 230 8.68 -1.24 10.72
C CYS A 230 8.35 -2.63 11.27
N MET A 231 9.37 -3.39 11.67
CA MET A 231 9.27 -4.74 12.24
C MET A 231 10.52 -5.10 13.04
N ALA A 232 10.41 -5.98 14.03
CA ALA A 232 11.51 -6.28 14.95
C ALA A 232 12.65 -7.11 14.34
N LYS A 233 12.39 -7.82 13.25
CA LYS A 233 13.36 -8.67 12.54
C LYS A 233 13.38 -8.29 11.07
N CYS A 234 14.54 -8.43 10.41
CA CYS A 234 14.60 -8.31 8.96
C CYS A 234 13.59 -9.27 8.31
N ALA A 235 12.88 -8.79 7.30
CA ALA A 235 12.09 -9.65 6.45
C ALA A 235 13.00 -10.73 5.83
N ASP A 236 12.47 -11.95 5.71
CA ASP A 236 13.22 -13.11 5.25
C ASP A 236 13.91 -12.85 3.88
N ASP A 237 15.06 -13.49 3.65
CA ASP A 237 15.85 -13.46 2.39
C ASP A 237 16.57 -12.15 2.00
N PHE A 238 16.66 -11.12 2.86
CA PHE A 238 17.51 -9.92 2.61
C PHE A 238 19.02 -10.10 2.93
N PHE A 239 19.53 -11.33 2.91
CA PHE A 239 20.93 -11.68 3.21
C PHE A 239 21.76 -11.99 1.97
#